data_AF-A0A942RRB7-F1
#
_entry.id   AF-A0A942RRB7-F1
#
_cell.length_a   1.000
_cell.length_b   1.000
_cell.length_c   1.000
_cell.angle_alpha   90.00
_cell.angle_beta   90.00
_cell.angle_gamma   90.00
#
_symmetry.space_group_name_H-M   'P 1'
#
loop_
_entity.id
_entity.type
_entity.pdbx_description
1 polymer ?
#
loop_
_entity_poly.entity_id
_entity_poly.type
_entity_poly.pdbx_seq_one_letter_code
_entity_poly.pdbx_strand_id
1 'polypeptide(L)'
;MKKIIYYLAIIPIFGLLACSEEEEVEVNTSSIIPLTTASRNNQVQGCIEIEKRTVVIEAWDGQTIDGDIISIYANKGTADEEIIISQQELDGPSNKIRVTHTFKNGGYNYITLYAHNLGSLPPNTAAISVDGVPVTLSANLNTNGALDVVVKGFGVSCDD
;
A
#
# COMPACT_ATOMS: atom_id res chain seq x y z
N MET A 1 18.45 -73.79 21.13
CA MET A 1 18.48 -72.48 21.81
C MET A 1 18.77 -71.40 20.77
N LYS A 2 17.73 -70.74 20.22
CA LYS A 2 17.90 -69.67 19.21
C LYS A 2 18.13 -68.34 19.93
N LYS A 3 19.27 -67.70 19.69
CA LYS A 3 19.60 -66.36 20.17
C LYS A 3 18.89 -65.34 19.28
N ILE A 4 18.03 -64.50 19.88
CA ILE A 4 17.38 -63.38 19.21
C ILE A 4 18.25 -62.15 19.45
N ILE A 5 18.79 -61.59 18.37
CA ILE A 5 19.59 -60.36 18.36
C ILE A 5 18.64 -59.21 18.04
N TYR A 6 18.46 -58.28 18.96
CA TYR A 6 17.72 -57.04 18.73
C TYR A 6 18.61 -56.04 17.98
N TYR A 7 18.21 -55.65 16.78
CA TYR A 7 18.79 -54.50 16.08
C TYR A 7 18.10 -53.23 16.58
N LEU A 8 18.84 -52.36 17.27
CA LEU A 8 18.43 -50.96 17.46
C LEU A 8 18.56 -50.23 16.12
N ALA A 9 17.44 -49.89 15.51
CA ALA A 9 17.41 -48.97 14.39
C ALA A 9 17.65 -47.53 14.91
N ILE A 10 18.84 -46.99 14.65
CA ILE A 10 19.14 -45.58 14.88
C ILE A 10 18.48 -44.82 13.72
N ILE A 11 17.36 -44.15 13.98
CA ILE A 11 16.73 -43.26 13.01
C ILE A 11 17.53 -41.95 13.08
N PRO A 12 18.19 -41.50 12.00
CA PRO A 12 18.81 -40.19 12.00
C PRO A 12 17.69 -39.15 12.09
N ILE A 13 17.67 -38.42 13.21
CA ILE A 13 16.86 -37.21 13.36
C ILE A 13 17.46 -36.20 12.36
N PHE A 14 16.88 -36.15 11.17
CA PHE A 14 17.09 -35.06 10.23
C PHE A 14 16.53 -33.81 10.91
N GLY A 15 17.41 -33.03 11.54
CA GLY A 15 17.07 -31.74 12.08
C GLY A 15 16.53 -30.88 10.95
N LEU A 16 15.23 -30.60 10.98
CA LEU A 16 14.61 -29.54 10.22
C LEU A 16 15.19 -28.21 10.73
N LEU A 17 16.34 -27.82 10.19
CA LEU A 17 16.73 -26.42 10.14
C LEU A 17 15.74 -25.74 9.21
N ALA A 18 14.66 -25.21 9.79
CA ALA A 18 13.87 -24.18 9.12
C ALA A 18 14.78 -22.95 8.99
N CYS A 19 15.54 -22.86 7.90
CA CYS A 19 16.06 -21.57 7.47
C CYS A 19 14.85 -20.72 7.11
N SER A 20 14.64 -19.61 7.82
CA SER A 20 13.80 -18.54 7.31
C SER A 20 14.48 -18.02 6.05
N GLU A 21 13.85 -18.17 4.89
CA GLU A 21 14.26 -17.44 3.70
C GLU A 21 14.16 -15.95 4.03
N GLU A 22 15.30 -15.25 4.03
CA GLU A 22 15.30 -13.79 4.09
C GLU A 22 14.75 -13.30 2.76
N GLU A 23 13.53 -12.75 2.77
CA GLU A 23 12.90 -12.18 1.58
C GLU A 23 13.70 -10.95 1.16
N GLU A 24 14.39 -11.03 0.02
CA GLU A 24 15.12 -9.90 -0.57
C GLU A 24 14.11 -8.82 -0.99
N VAL A 25 14.16 -7.67 -0.30
CA VAL A 25 13.26 -6.54 -0.55
C VAL A 25 13.82 -5.67 -1.66
N GLU A 26 13.10 -5.57 -2.78
CA GLU A 26 13.42 -4.62 -3.86
C GLU A 26 13.31 -3.18 -3.33
N VAL A 27 14.30 -2.33 -3.63
CA VAL A 27 14.37 -0.94 -3.15
C VAL A 27 14.28 0.01 -4.33
N ASN A 28 13.24 0.84 -4.35
CA ASN A 28 13.10 1.90 -5.34
C ASN A 28 13.73 3.19 -4.81
N THR A 29 14.68 3.73 -5.56
CA THR A 29 15.42 4.95 -5.18
C THR A 29 14.82 6.23 -5.76
N SER A 30 13.74 6.12 -6.53
CA SER A 30 13.01 7.23 -7.14
C SER A 30 11.54 6.85 -7.29
N SER A 31 10.67 7.85 -7.51
CA SER A 31 9.24 7.61 -7.75
C SER A 31 8.99 6.53 -8.81
N ILE A 32 8.06 5.65 -8.50
CA ILE A 32 7.57 4.59 -9.39
C ILE A 32 6.09 4.78 -9.75
N ILE A 33 5.54 5.98 -9.54
CA ILE A 33 4.17 6.30 -9.94
C ILE A 33 4.06 6.11 -11.47
N PRO A 34 3.16 5.24 -11.95
CA PRO A 34 3.00 5.04 -13.39
C PRO A 34 2.35 6.29 -14.01
N LEU A 35 2.56 6.47 -15.31
CA LEU A 35 1.93 7.56 -16.06
C LEU A 35 0.40 7.55 -15.92
N THR A 36 -0.19 6.34 -15.88
CA THR A 36 -1.64 6.16 -15.78
C THR A 36 -2.00 5.06 -14.80
N THR A 37 -3.09 5.27 -14.06
CA THR A 37 -3.82 4.22 -13.32
C THR A 37 -5.25 4.21 -13.83
N ALA A 38 -5.79 3.02 -14.10
CA ALA A 38 -7.16 2.85 -14.62
C ALA A 38 -7.47 3.75 -15.84
N SER A 39 -6.52 3.87 -16.79
CA SER A 39 -6.61 4.67 -18.02
C SER A 39 -6.71 6.20 -17.82
N ARG A 40 -6.41 6.73 -16.62
CA ARG A 40 -6.34 8.17 -16.36
C ARG A 40 -4.93 8.55 -15.94
N ASN A 41 -4.49 9.75 -16.34
CA ASN A 41 -3.17 10.25 -15.99
C ASN A 41 -3.05 10.47 -14.48
N ASN A 42 -1.95 10.04 -13.89
CA ASN A 42 -1.61 10.32 -12.50
C ASN A 42 -0.94 11.69 -12.39
N GLN A 43 -1.48 12.54 -11.52
CA GLN A 43 -0.83 13.78 -11.12
C GLN A 43 -0.23 13.57 -9.73
N VAL A 44 1.09 13.70 -9.62
CA VAL A 44 1.78 13.65 -8.32
C VAL A 44 1.39 14.89 -7.52
N GLN A 45 0.81 14.68 -6.35
CA GLN A 45 0.29 15.74 -5.47
C GLN A 45 1.08 15.88 -4.16
N GLY A 46 2.03 14.98 -3.91
CA GLY A 46 2.93 15.09 -2.78
C GLY A 46 3.78 13.84 -2.61
N CYS A 47 4.49 13.83 -1.48
CA CYS A 47 5.24 12.69 -0.98
C CYS A 47 5.10 12.64 0.54
N ILE A 48 4.99 11.44 1.10
CA ILE A 48 5.03 11.19 2.55
C ILE A 48 6.04 10.10 2.88
N GLU A 49 6.55 10.12 4.11
CA GLU A 49 7.47 9.11 4.60
C GLU A 49 6.84 8.27 5.71
N ILE A 50 7.06 6.95 5.66
CA ILE A 50 6.52 5.98 6.61
C ILE A 50 7.63 5.10 7.18
N GLU A 51 7.44 4.64 8.42
CA GLU A 51 8.46 3.89 9.15
C GLU A 51 8.49 2.39 8.80
N LYS A 52 7.38 1.85 8.27
CA LYS A 52 7.19 0.40 8.04
C LYS A 52 6.46 0.15 6.73
N ARG A 53 6.72 -1.01 6.12
CA ARG A 53 6.05 -1.46 4.89
C ARG A 53 4.58 -1.84 5.08
N THR A 54 4.26 -2.46 6.22
CA THR A 54 2.87 -2.75 6.60
C THR A 54 2.29 -1.57 7.34
N VAL A 55 1.26 -0.96 6.77
CA VAL A 55 0.63 0.27 7.25
C VAL A 55 -0.88 0.12 7.31
N VAL A 56 -1.50 0.96 8.13
CA VAL A 56 -2.93 1.24 8.09
C VAL A 56 -3.16 2.46 7.21
N ILE A 57 -4.02 2.31 6.21
CA ILE A 57 -4.50 3.40 5.36
C ILE A 57 -5.94 3.70 5.74
N GLU A 58 -6.21 4.96 6.06
CA GLU A 58 -7.55 5.47 6.31
C GLU A 58 -7.93 6.51 5.26
N ALA A 59 -9.20 6.54 4.86
CA ALA A 59 -9.74 7.55 3.94
C ALA A 59 -11.11 8.05 4.44
N TRP A 60 -11.35 9.35 4.31
CA TRP A 60 -12.59 10.02 4.66
C TRP A 60 -12.74 11.35 3.92
N ASP A 61 -13.92 11.94 3.96
CA ASP A 61 -14.17 13.30 3.50
C ASP A 61 -13.71 14.29 4.57
N GLY A 62 -12.59 14.97 4.29
CA GLY A 62 -11.99 15.95 5.20
C GLY A 62 -12.63 17.33 5.14
N GLN A 63 -13.59 17.56 4.24
CA GLN A 63 -14.17 18.87 3.98
C GLN A 63 -15.69 18.84 4.21
N THR A 64 -16.47 18.52 3.18
CA THR A 64 -17.92 18.57 3.17
C THR A 64 -18.43 17.29 2.57
N ILE A 65 -19.10 16.46 3.37
CA ILE A 65 -19.71 15.20 2.90
C ILE A 65 -20.69 15.53 1.77
N ASP A 66 -20.28 15.22 0.54
CA ASP A 66 -20.97 15.65 -0.66
C ASP A 66 -21.16 14.54 -1.70
N GLY A 67 -20.94 13.29 -1.29
CA GLY A 67 -21.19 12.09 -2.08
C GLY A 67 -19.99 11.64 -2.92
N ASP A 68 -18.78 11.98 -2.51
CA ASP A 68 -17.55 11.55 -3.17
C ASP A 68 -17.37 10.02 -3.14
N ILE A 69 -17.32 9.38 -4.30
CA ILE A 69 -17.10 7.93 -4.45
C ILE A 69 -15.73 7.66 -5.05
N ILE A 70 -14.89 6.91 -4.34
CA ILE A 70 -13.48 6.73 -4.68
C ILE A 70 -13.06 5.26 -4.75
N SER A 71 -11.97 5.02 -5.47
CA SER A 71 -11.09 3.88 -5.25
C SER A 71 -9.69 4.37 -4.88
N ILE A 72 -8.97 3.61 -4.06
CA ILE A 72 -7.54 3.79 -3.83
C ILE A 72 -6.79 2.59 -4.39
N TYR A 73 -5.84 2.88 -5.26
CA TYR A 73 -4.86 1.92 -5.78
C TYR A 73 -3.56 2.08 -5.01
N ALA A 74 -2.84 0.99 -4.81
CA ALA A 74 -1.48 0.98 -4.29
C ALA A 74 -0.62 0.01 -5.08
N ASN A 75 0.69 0.21 -5.11
CA ASN A 75 1.57 -0.74 -5.77
C ASN A 75 1.71 -2.04 -4.97
N LYS A 76 1.70 -3.17 -5.69
CA LYS A 76 1.92 -4.54 -5.19
C LYS A 76 3.33 -5.08 -5.56
N GLY A 77 4.17 -4.21 -6.12
CA GLY A 77 5.51 -4.45 -6.66
C GLY A 77 5.92 -3.26 -7.53
N THR A 78 6.86 -3.45 -8.45
CA THR A 78 7.35 -2.36 -9.31
C THR A 78 6.47 -2.07 -10.52
N ALA A 79 5.72 -3.07 -11.00
CA ALA A 79 4.89 -2.94 -12.21
C ALA A 79 3.39 -3.23 -12.00
N ASP A 80 3.00 -3.71 -10.81
CA ASP A 80 1.63 -4.15 -10.53
C ASP A 80 0.94 -3.24 -9.51
N GLU A 81 -0.32 -2.93 -9.79
CA GLU A 81 -1.23 -2.21 -8.91
C GLU A 81 -2.27 -3.14 -8.28
N GLU A 82 -2.71 -2.83 -7.07
CA GLU A 82 -3.89 -3.43 -6.47
C GLU A 82 -4.85 -2.37 -5.94
N ILE A 83 -6.15 -2.66 -6.03
CA ILE A 83 -7.20 -1.82 -5.47
C ILE A 83 -7.34 -2.17 -4.00
N ILE A 84 -6.93 -1.27 -3.11
CA ILE A 84 -7.00 -1.46 -1.66
C ILE A 84 -8.31 -0.94 -1.06
N ILE A 85 -8.93 0.05 -1.72
CA ILE A 85 -10.29 0.53 -1.42
C ILE A 85 -11.04 0.59 -2.74
N SER A 86 -12.19 -0.07 -2.85
CA SER A 86 -12.93 -0.19 -4.11
C SER A 86 -14.29 0.48 -4.03
N GLN A 87 -14.48 1.55 -4.81
CA GLN A 87 -15.75 2.23 -5.07
C GLN A 87 -16.57 2.48 -3.79
N GLN A 88 -15.94 3.14 -2.82
CA GLN A 88 -16.56 3.50 -1.55
C GLN A 88 -16.94 4.98 -1.55
N GLU A 89 -18.12 5.30 -1.02
CA GLU A 89 -18.51 6.68 -0.72
C GLU A 89 -17.79 7.15 0.55
N LEU A 90 -17.21 8.35 0.50
CA LEU A 90 -16.55 8.97 1.63
C LEU A 90 -17.59 9.52 2.60
N ASP A 91 -17.28 9.40 3.89
CA ASP A 91 -18.04 9.98 4.99
C ASP A 91 -17.07 10.81 5.86
N GLY A 92 -17.57 11.54 6.85
CA GLY A 92 -16.78 12.40 7.70
C GLY A 92 -15.76 11.66 8.59
N PRO A 93 -14.92 12.41 9.33
CA PRO A 93 -13.80 11.85 10.11
C PRO A 93 -14.21 10.87 11.22
N SER A 94 -15.50 10.79 11.58
CA SER A 94 -16.04 9.80 12.53
C SER A 94 -16.30 8.42 11.91
N ASN A 95 -16.34 8.31 10.58
CA ASN A 95 -16.66 7.07 9.87
C ASN A 95 -15.65 6.81 8.72
N LYS A 96 -14.38 6.73 9.09
CA LYS A 96 -13.30 6.50 8.13
C LYS A 96 -13.35 5.08 7.58
N ILE A 97 -13.07 4.94 6.29
CA ILE A 97 -12.72 3.65 5.69
C ILE A 97 -11.30 3.30 6.15
N ARG A 98 -11.05 2.05 6.54
CA ARG A 98 -9.75 1.61 7.07
C ARG A 98 -9.33 0.28 6.45
N VAL A 99 -8.12 0.23 5.91
CA VAL A 99 -7.53 -0.97 5.31
C VAL A 99 -6.08 -1.14 5.77
N THR A 100 -5.62 -2.38 5.91
CA THR A 100 -4.21 -2.69 6.13
C THR A 100 -3.58 -3.05 4.80
N HIS A 101 -2.48 -2.38 4.44
CA HIS A 101 -1.73 -2.63 3.21
C HIS A 101 -0.28 -2.97 3.55
N THR A 102 0.37 -3.83 2.75
CA THR A 102 1.81 -4.09 2.85
C THR A 102 2.48 -3.79 1.53
N PHE A 103 3.24 -2.70 1.50
CA PHE A 103 4.13 -2.39 0.39
C PHE A 103 5.21 -3.46 0.26
N LYS A 104 5.39 -4.02 -0.93
CA LYS A 104 6.44 -5.04 -1.13
C LYS A 104 7.83 -4.42 -1.15
N ASN A 105 7.96 -3.21 -1.70
CA ASN A 105 9.24 -2.55 -1.94
C ASN A 105 9.67 -1.69 -0.75
N GLY A 106 10.99 -1.54 -0.58
CA GLY A 106 11.60 -0.48 0.22
C GLY A 106 11.75 0.81 -0.59
N GLY A 107 12.00 1.94 0.10
CA GLY A 107 12.09 3.25 -0.54
C GLY A 107 10.75 3.67 -1.16
N TYR A 108 10.78 4.12 -2.41
CA TYR A 108 9.60 4.66 -3.10
C TYR A 108 8.53 3.60 -3.40
N ASN A 109 7.31 3.94 -2.98
CA ASN A 109 6.05 3.28 -3.28
C ASN A 109 5.02 4.35 -3.64
N TYR A 110 3.77 3.97 -3.92
CA TYR A 110 2.74 4.97 -4.16
C TYR A 110 1.33 4.49 -3.82
N ILE A 111 0.45 5.49 -3.66
CA ILE A 111 -0.99 5.30 -3.73
C ILE A 111 -1.58 6.27 -4.76
N THR A 112 -2.68 5.86 -5.38
CA THR A 112 -3.42 6.66 -6.36
C THR A 112 -4.89 6.73 -5.96
N LEU A 113 -5.41 7.96 -5.81
CA LEU A 113 -6.83 8.26 -5.67
C LEU A 113 -7.49 8.31 -7.05
N TYR A 114 -8.46 7.43 -7.27
CA TYR A 114 -9.32 7.41 -8.43
C TYR A 114 -10.74 7.83 -8.06
N ALA A 115 -11.26 8.86 -8.71
CA ALA A 115 -12.62 9.33 -8.50
C ALA A 115 -13.64 8.65 -9.44
N HIS A 116 -14.66 8.01 -8.89
CA HIS A 116 -15.78 7.45 -9.69
C HIS A 116 -16.81 8.52 -10.04
N ASN A 117 -16.88 9.60 -9.25
CA ASN A 117 -17.72 10.77 -9.49
C ASN A 117 -16.97 12.05 -9.10
N LEU A 118 -17.68 13.17 -8.92
CA LEU A 118 -17.11 14.44 -8.47
C LEU A 118 -17.75 14.95 -7.17
N GLY A 119 -18.55 14.13 -6.50
CA GLY A 119 -19.47 14.60 -5.49
C GLY A 119 -20.45 15.65 -6.03
N SER A 120 -20.93 16.51 -5.15
CA SER A 120 -21.71 17.71 -5.53
C SER A 120 -20.84 18.97 -5.65
N LEU A 121 -19.62 18.94 -5.12
CA LEU A 121 -18.62 20.00 -5.13
C LEU A 121 -17.30 19.47 -5.74
N PRO A 122 -17.05 19.70 -7.04
CA PRO A 122 -15.81 19.25 -7.67
C PRO A 122 -14.57 20.05 -7.18
N PRO A 123 -13.36 19.45 -7.20
CA PRO A 123 -13.07 18.05 -7.54
C PRO A 123 -13.40 17.09 -6.38
N ASN A 124 -13.45 15.78 -6.69
CA ASN A 124 -13.53 14.75 -5.66
C ASN A 124 -12.26 14.79 -4.80
N THR A 125 -12.42 14.88 -3.48
CA THR A 125 -11.33 15.12 -2.54
C THR A 125 -11.38 14.14 -1.38
N ALA A 126 -10.27 13.43 -1.14
CA ALA A 126 -10.14 12.52 -0.01
C ALA A 126 -9.06 13.02 0.96
N ALA A 127 -9.41 13.09 2.24
CA ALA A 127 -8.42 13.08 3.29
C ALA A 127 -7.98 11.63 3.51
N ILE A 128 -6.67 11.40 3.42
CA ILE A 128 -6.04 10.08 3.57
C ILE A 128 -5.04 10.17 4.73
N SER A 129 -4.91 9.09 5.49
CA SER A 129 -3.88 8.92 6.51
C SER A 129 -3.17 7.60 6.29
N VAL A 130 -1.85 7.62 6.20
CA VAL A 130 -1.02 6.41 6.12
C VAL A 130 -0.23 6.32 7.43
N ASP A 131 -0.58 5.36 8.28
CA ASP A 131 -0.03 5.20 9.64
C ASP A 131 -0.07 6.49 10.49
N GLY A 132 -1.09 7.32 10.27
CA GLY A 132 -1.29 8.58 11.00
C GLY A 132 -0.66 9.80 10.33
N VAL A 133 0.08 9.63 9.23
CA VAL A 133 0.60 10.74 8.41
C VAL A 133 -0.51 11.24 7.48
N PRO A 134 -1.06 12.46 7.69
CA PRO A 134 -2.20 12.94 6.92
C PRO A 134 -1.77 13.54 5.59
N VAL A 135 -2.59 13.34 4.57
CA VAL A 135 -2.45 13.91 3.22
C VAL A 135 -3.83 14.13 2.63
N THR A 136 -3.97 15.12 1.75
CA THR A 136 -5.20 15.32 0.98
C THR A 136 -4.88 15.08 -0.48
N LEU A 137 -5.64 14.19 -1.12
CA LEU A 137 -5.58 13.98 -2.55
C LEU A 137 -6.89 14.42 -3.20
N SER A 138 -6.79 14.90 -4.43
CA SER A 138 -7.93 15.24 -5.26
C SER A 138 -7.85 14.54 -6.62
N ALA A 139 -9.00 14.19 -7.17
CA ALA A 139 -9.10 13.57 -8.48
C ALA A 139 -10.34 14.08 -9.22
N ASN A 140 -10.34 13.91 -10.54
CA ASN A 140 -11.50 14.22 -11.38
C ASN A 140 -11.71 13.11 -12.42
N LEU A 141 -12.67 13.29 -13.33
CA LEU A 141 -13.02 12.29 -14.33
C LEU A 141 -11.96 12.10 -15.44
N ASN A 142 -10.91 12.93 -15.45
CA ASN A 142 -9.82 12.89 -16.44
C ASN A 142 -8.46 12.56 -15.82
N THR A 143 -8.23 12.91 -14.56
CA THR A 143 -6.93 12.76 -13.88
C THR A 143 -7.08 12.24 -12.46
N ASN A 144 -6.13 11.39 -12.05
CA ASN A 144 -6.03 10.88 -10.69
C ASN A 144 -5.09 11.75 -9.84
N GLY A 145 -5.27 11.72 -8.53
CA GLY A 145 -4.28 12.21 -7.57
C GLY A 145 -3.38 11.06 -7.14
N ALA A 146 -2.07 11.23 -7.24
CA ALA A 146 -1.09 10.24 -6.84
C ALA A 146 -0.14 10.80 -5.77
N LEU A 147 0.33 9.92 -4.91
CA LEU A 147 1.17 10.25 -3.77
C LEU A 147 2.33 9.27 -3.71
N ASP A 148 3.56 9.80 -3.66
CA ASP A 148 4.71 8.99 -3.31
C ASP A 148 4.65 8.65 -1.82
N VAL A 149 4.90 7.38 -1.52
CA VAL A 149 4.96 6.85 -0.15
C VAL A 149 6.34 6.22 0.04
N VAL A 150 7.23 6.94 0.72
CA VAL A 150 8.62 6.51 0.90
C VAL A 150 8.77 5.75 2.21
N VAL A 151 9.13 4.47 2.14
CA VAL A 151 9.48 3.68 3.30
C VAL A 151 10.90 4.04 3.73
N LYS A 152 11.05 4.53 4.96
CA LYS A 152 12.35 4.91 5.55
C LYS A 152 13.25 3.70 5.78
N GLY A 153 14.53 3.98 6.03
CA GLY A 153 15.55 2.97 6.33
C GLY A 153 16.30 2.44 5.11
N PHE A 154 16.03 2.99 3.92
CA PHE A 154 16.64 2.58 2.64
C PHE A 154 17.51 3.66 1.99
N GLY A 155 17.82 4.74 2.72
CA GLY A 155 18.71 5.81 2.24
C GLY A 155 18.08 6.72 1.18
N VAL A 156 16.74 6.74 1.10
CA VAL A 156 15.94 7.61 0.22
C VAL A 156 14.84 8.29 1.03
N SER A 157 14.40 9.46 0.58
CA SER A 157 13.50 10.39 1.26
C SER A 157 12.67 11.16 0.24
N CYS A 158 11.66 11.89 0.72
CA CYS A 158 10.84 12.75 -0.13
C CYS A 158 11.59 13.98 -0.69
N ASP A 159 12.78 14.28 -0.17
CA ASP A 159 13.60 15.43 -0.58
C ASP A 159 14.62 15.09 -1.68
N ASP A 160 14.72 13.82 -2.09
CA ASP A 160 15.62 13.33 -3.15
C ASP A 160 15.05 13.55 -4.57
#